data_AF-A0A924ZFF7-F1
#
_entry.id   AF-A0A924ZFF7-F1
#
_cell.length_a   1.000
_cell.length_b   1.000
_cell.length_c   1.000
_cell.angle_alpha   90.00
_cell.angle_beta   90.00
_cell.angle_gamma   90.00
#
_symmetry.space_group_name_H-M   'P 1'
#
loop_
_entity.id
_entity.type
_entity.pdbx_description
1 polymer ?
#
loop_
_entity_poly.entity_id
_entity_poly.type
_entity_poly.pdbx_seq_one_letter_code
_entity_poly.pdbx_strand_id
1 'polypeptide(L)'
;QRLGQVFLRPAAGLVRLAEILQTPLILPLLGTPLRQCLQTKAEANGLKLQVVRKVDGQDPRRRAVLAGLGTTVFGAHLVAADLLGPVLLAHPIVNPVLTRLVVAKAHKDFDPTFVTLIRAALAGAWSGGQGGEAGPFAVGARHPAKYASDRRCPRACCLPLCAQTL
;
A
#
# COMPACT_ATOMS: atom_id res chain seq x y z
N GLN A 1 -33.51 -3.09 -16.27
CA GLN A 1 -32.31 -3.88 -16.62
C GLN A 1 -31.33 -3.81 -15.46
N ARG A 2 -31.30 -4.86 -14.63
CA ARG A 2 -30.41 -4.96 -13.47
C ARG A 2 -29.23 -5.83 -13.87
N LEU A 3 -28.05 -5.22 -13.99
CA LEU A 3 -26.79 -5.97 -13.99
C LEU A 3 -26.37 -6.10 -12.53
N GLY A 4 -26.75 -7.22 -11.93
CA GLY A 4 -26.15 -7.68 -10.68
C GLY A 4 -24.74 -8.16 -10.97
N GLN A 5 -23.74 -7.49 -10.40
CA GLN A 5 -22.44 -8.09 -10.16
C GLN A 5 -22.24 -8.16 -8.65
N VAL A 6 -22.47 -9.36 -8.14
CA VAL A 6 -22.00 -9.82 -6.84
C VAL A 6 -20.48 -9.85 -6.92
N PHE A 7 -19.82 -9.09 -6.05
CA PHE A 7 -18.39 -9.21 -5.84
C PHE A 7 -18.14 -9.86 -4.49
N LEU A 8 -17.30 -10.90 -4.49
CA LEU A 8 -16.97 -11.75 -3.35
C LEU A 8 -16.63 -10.87 -2.16
N ARG A 9 -17.47 -10.94 -1.13
CA ARG A 9 -17.23 -10.35 0.18
C ARG A 9 -16.35 -11.35 0.93
N PRO A 10 -15.02 -11.24 0.96
CA PRO A 10 -14.29 -11.93 2.01
C PRO A 10 -14.86 -11.38 3.31
N ALA A 11 -15.38 -12.26 4.17
CA ALA A 11 -15.69 -11.91 5.55
C ALA A 11 -14.50 -11.12 6.13
N ALA A 12 -14.75 -10.17 7.03
CA ALA A 12 -13.72 -9.36 7.70
C ALA A 12 -12.43 -10.20 7.92
N GLY A 13 -11.37 -9.87 7.17
CA GLY A 13 -10.30 -10.84 6.98
C GLY A 13 -9.17 -10.39 6.06
N LEU A 14 -8.05 -11.12 6.16
CA LEU A 14 -6.87 -10.98 5.32
C LEU A 14 -7.21 -11.46 3.90
N VAL A 15 -6.74 -10.77 2.86
CA VAL A 15 -7.01 -11.14 1.47
C VAL A 15 -5.71 -11.46 0.76
N ARG A 16 -5.66 -12.57 0.00
CA ARG A 16 -4.45 -12.94 -0.74
C ARG A 16 -4.29 -12.06 -1.99
N LEU A 17 -3.06 -11.76 -2.36
CA LEU A 17 -2.81 -11.00 -3.61
C LEU A 17 -3.48 -11.66 -4.82
N ALA A 18 -3.38 -12.99 -4.94
CA ALA A 18 -3.97 -13.75 -6.04
C ALA A 18 -5.49 -13.57 -6.17
N GLU A 19 -6.20 -13.46 -5.04
CA GLU A 19 -7.66 -13.24 -5.02
C GLU A 19 -8.00 -11.85 -5.56
N ILE A 20 -7.24 -10.83 -5.14
CA ILE A 20 -7.44 -9.44 -5.58
C ILE A 20 -7.17 -9.29 -7.08
N LEU A 21 -6.14 -9.97 -7.60
CA LEU A 21 -5.77 -9.86 -9.01
C LEU A 21 -6.81 -10.50 -9.96
N GLN A 22 -7.70 -11.35 -9.45
CA GLN A 22 -8.84 -11.90 -10.18
C GLN A 22 -10.06 -10.96 -10.20
N THR A 23 -9.96 -9.81 -9.54
CA THR A 23 -11.06 -8.84 -9.46
C THR A 23 -10.95 -7.76 -10.55
N PRO A 24 -12.05 -7.06 -10.88
CA PRO A 24 -12.02 -5.87 -11.73
C PRO A 24 -11.21 -4.75 -11.07
N LEU A 25 -9.91 -4.66 -11.36
CA LEU A 25 -9.03 -3.69 -10.73
C LEU A 25 -9.11 -2.31 -11.38
N ILE A 26 -9.31 -1.31 -10.55
CA ILE A 26 -9.10 0.11 -10.84
C ILE A 26 -7.71 0.47 -10.31
N LEU A 27 -6.76 0.73 -11.20
CA LEU A 27 -5.39 1.05 -10.83
C LEU A 27 -4.94 2.39 -11.44
N PRO A 28 -3.90 3.02 -10.89
CA PRO A 28 -3.28 4.16 -11.55
C PRO A 28 -2.67 3.77 -12.90
N LEU A 29 -2.26 4.78 -13.66
CA LEU A 29 -1.48 4.62 -14.89
C LEU A 29 -0.21 3.79 -14.65
N LEU A 30 0.30 3.25 -15.76
CA LEU A 30 1.58 2.54 -15.81
C LEU A 30 2.72 3.49 -15.41
N GLY A 31 3.75 2.94 -14.79
CA GLY A 31 4.91 3.71 -14.31
C GLY A 31 4.73 4.32 -12.91
N THR A 32 3.51 4.36 -12.37
CA THR A 32 3.34 4.78 -10.97
C THR A 32 3.93 3.73 -10.01
N PRO A 33 4.54 4.15 -8.88
CA PRO A 33 5.20 3.20 -7.96
C PRO A 33 4.28 2.10 -7.42
N LEU A 34 3.01 2.43 -7.16
CA LEU A 34 2.02 1.46 -6.71
C LEU A 34 1.71 0.42 -7.80
N ARG A 35 1.47 0.89 -9.04
CA ARG A 35 1.19 0.01 -10.18
C ARG A 35 2.37 -0.89 -10.47
N GLN A 36 3.59 -0.35 -10.43
CA GLN A 36 4.82 -1.11 -10.63
C GLN A 36 5.01 -2.15 -9.52
N CYS A 37 4.80 -1.81 -8.25
CA CYS A 37 4.89 -2.74 -7.13
C CYS A 37 3.93 -3.94 -7.30
N LEU A 38 2.66 -3.68 -7.62
CA LEU A 38 1.67 -4.74 -7.88
C LEU A 38 2.07 -5.60 -9.08
N GLN A 39 2.53 -4.97 -10.16
CA GLN A 39 2.93 -5.68 -11.37
C GLN A 39 4.13 -6.59 -11.13
N THR A 40 5.20 -6.07 -10.52
CA THR A 40 6.39 -6.87 -10.16
C THR A 40 6.02 -8.03 -9.23
N LYS A 41 5.13 -7.81 -8.26
CA LYS A 41 4.69 -8.88 -7.34
C LYS A 41 3.80 -9.90 -8.03
N ALA A 42 2.92 -9.49 -8.93
CA ALA A 42 2.10 -10.41 -9.72
C ALA A 42 2.98 -11.27 -10.63
N GLU A 43 3.88 -10.65 -11.40
CA GLU A 43 4.82 -11.30 -12.31
C GLU A 43 5.70 -12.32 -11.57
N ALA A 44 6.26 -11.94 -10.42
CA ALA A 44 7.07 -12.83 -9.58
C ALA A 44 6.31 -14.05 -9.04
N ASN A 45 4.98 -14.04 -9.06
CA ASN A 45 4.13 -15.16 -8.63
C ASN A 45 3.38 -15.82 -9.82
N GLY A 46 3.72 -15.48 -11.06
CA GLY A 46 3.04 -16.01 -12.25
C GLY A 46 1.58 -15.56 -12.39
N LEU A 47 1.21 -14.44 -11.76
CA LEU A 47 -0.15 -13.89 -11.76
C LEU A 47 -0.30 -12.78 -12.80
N LYS A 48 -1.51 -12.60 -13.33
CA LYS A 48 -1.87 -11.51 -14.25
C LYS A 48 -2.83 -10.53 -13.58
N LEU A 49 -2.66 -9.23 -13.85
CA LEU A 49 -3.54 -8.18 -13.32
C LEU A 49 -4.74 -8.00 -14.25
N GLN A 50 -5.97 -8.11 -13.71
CA GLN A 50 -7.19 -7.79 -14.43
C GLN A 50 -7.56 -6.31 -14.27
N VAL A 51 -6.95 -5.44 -15.06
CA VAL A 51 -7.18 -3.99 -14.94
C VAL A 51 -8.31 -3.55 -15.87
N VAL A 52 -9.45 -3.20 -15.29
CA VAL A 52 -10.64 -2.74 -16.03
C VAL A 52 -10.65 -1.24 -16.27
N ARG A 53 -10.02 -0.46 -15.38
CA ARG A 53 -9.97 1.01 -15.49
C ARG A 53 -8.63 1.55 -15.01
N LYS A 54 -8.16 2.60 -15.69
CA LYS A 54 -6.98 3.38 -15.31
C LYS A 54 -7.46 4.72 -14.77
N VAL A 55 -7.23 4.97 -13.49
CA VAL A 55 -7.68 6.19 -12.82
C VAL A 55 -6.55 6.65 -11.90
N ASP A 56 -6.06 7.87 -12.11
CA ASP A 56 -5.02 8.45 -11.27
C ASP A 56 -5.59 9.26 -10.11
N GLY A 57 -4.73 9.48 -9.12
CA GLY A 57 -5.12 10.09 -7.86
C GLY A 57 -5.78 9.10 -6.90
N GLN A 58 -5.80 9.47 -5.62
CA GLN A 58 -6.44 8.68 -4.58
C GLN A 58 -7.96 8.87 -4.60
N ASP A 59 -8.42 10.12 -4.55
CA ASP A 59 -9.85 10.44 -4.47
C ASP A 59 -10.64 9.99 -5.70
N PRO A 60 -10.18 10.21 -6.95
CA PRO A 60 -10.90 9.71 -8.12
C PRO A 60 -11.04 8.18 -8.12
N ARG A 61 -9.98 7.45 -7.70
CA ARG A 61 -10.04 5.99 -7.54
C ARG A 61 -11.03 5.57 -6.46
N ARG A 62 -11.00 6.24 -5.30
CA ARG A 62 -11.96 5.98 -4.21
C ARG A 62 -13.39 6.19 -4.68
N ARG A 63 -13.69 7.29 -5.37
CA ARG A 63 -15.02 7.57 -5.93
C ARG A 63 -15.44 6.51 -6.96
N ALA A 64 -14.51 6.03 -7.77
CA ALA A 64 -14.79 4.96 -8.73
C ALA A 64 -15.15 3.64 -8.02
N VAL A 65 -14.48 3.30 -6.91
CA VAL A 65 -14.84 2.15 -6.07
C VAL A 65 -16.23 2.33 -5.46
N LEU A 66 -16.50 3.50 -4.85
CA LEU A 66 -17.82 3.83 -4.28
C LEU A 66 -18.96 3.74 -5.31
N ALA A 67 -18.68 4.09 -6.57
CA ALA A 67 -19.62 3.97 -7.68
C ALA A 67 -19.80 2.53 -8.19
N GLY A 68 -19.19 1.53 -7.55
CA GLY A 68 -19.30 0.12 -7.91
C GLY A 68 -18.54 -0.25 -9.19
N LEU A 69 -17.56 0.55 -9.62
CA LEU A 69 -16.86 0.33 -10.89
C LEU A 69 -15.73 -0.71 -10.81
N GLY A 70 -15.42 -1.22 -9.61
CA GLY A 70 -14.38 -2.22 -9.36
C GLY A 70 -13.73 -2.12 -7.98
N THR A 71 -12.63 -2.84 -7.79
CA THR A 71 -11.80 -2.86 -6.58
C THR A 71 -10.52 -2.05 -6.80
N THR A 72 -9.94 -1.47 -5.75
CA THR A 72 -8.62 -0.82 -5.84
C THR A 72 -7.70 -1.18 -4.67
N VAL A 73 -6.41 -0.90 -4.85
CA VAL A 73 -5.38 -1.05 -3.83
C VAL A 73 -4.88 0.33 -3.42
N PHE A 74 -4.75 0.53 -2.11
CA PHE A 74 -4.16 1.73 -1.52
C PHE A 74 -2.92 1.35 -0.70
N GLY A 75 -1.99 2.29 -0.54
CA GLY A 75 -0.90 2.11 0.44
C GLY A 75 -1.45 2.34 1.85
N ALA A 76 -0.98 1.62 2.86
CA ALA A 76 -1.59 1.66 4.20
C ALA A 76 -1.79 3.06 4.80
N HIS A 77 -0.81 3.96 4.65
CA HIS A 77 -0.89 5.36 5.06
C HIS A 77 -2.09 6.16 4.50
N LEU A 78 -2.76 5.68 3.44
CA LEU A 78 -3.90 6.35 2.81
C LEU A 78 -5.25 5.76 3.24
N VAL A 79 -5.24 4.79 4.14
CA VAL A 79 -6.39 4.00 4.56
C VAL A 79 -6.68 4.24 6.04
N ALA A 80 -6.65 5.50 6.46
CA ALA A 80 -7.24 5.88 7.73
C ALA A 80 -8.76 5.62 7.67
N ALA A 81 -9.35 5.13 8.76
CA ALA A 81 -10.78 4.81 8.81
C ALA A 81 -11.66 6.00 8.37
N ASP A 82 -11.28 7.21 8.78
CA ASP A 82 -11.96 8.45 8.44
C ASP A 82 -11.96 8.75 6.94
N LEU A 83 -10.93 8.30 6.22
CA LEU A 83 -10.78 8.54 4.78
C LEU A 83 -11.61 7.57 3.94
N LEU A 84 -12.04 6.43 4.48
CA LEU A 84 -12.84 5.46 3.73
C LEU A 84 -14.34 5.74 3.86
N GLY A 85 -14.76 6.24 5.03
CA GLY A 85 -16.17 6.38 5.38
C GLY A 85 -16.83 5.03 5.67
N PRO A 86 -18.10 5.02 6.09
CA PRO A 86 -18.76 3.81 6.59
C PRO A 86 -19.05 2.76 5.51
N VAL A 87 -18.93 3.12 4.23
CA VAL A 87 -19.34 2.30 3.09
C VAL A 87 -18.20 1.47 2.51
N LEU A 88 -16.95 1.90 2.70
CA LEU A 88 -15.79 1.19 2.16
C LEU A 88 -15.13 0.36 3.25
N LEU A 89 -14.89 -0.91 2.96
CA LEU A 89 -14.08 -1.80 3.78
C LEU A 89 -12.67 -1.89 3.22
N ALA A 90 -11.68 -1.90 4.09
CA ALA A 90 -10.30 -2.19 3.73
C ALA A 90 -9.78 -3.49 4.36
N HIS A 91 -9.14 -4.30 3.53
CA HIS A 91 -8.60 -5.61 3.88
C HIS A 91 -7.09 -5.66 3.62
N PRO A 92 -6.27 -6.12 4.57
CA PRO A 92 -4.82 -6.20 4.35
C PRO A 92 -4.49 -7.29 3.33
N ILE A 93 -3.52 -6.99 2.47
CA ILE A 93 -3.05 -7.92 1.43
C ILE A 93 -1.95 -8.81 2.00
N VAL A 94 -2.18 -10.11 1.98
CA VAL A 94 -1.22 -11.14 2.41
C VAL A 94 -0.81 -12.04 1.23
N ASN A 95 0.27 -12.80 1.40
CA ASN A 95 0.72 -13.86 0.48
C ASN A 95 0.69 -13.49 -1.03
N PRO A 96 1.71 -12.74 -1.52
CA PRO A 96 2.75 -12.07 -0.74
C PRO A 96 2.27 -10.73 -0.15
N VAL A 97 2.85 -10.36 0.98
CA VAL A 97 2.74 -8.99 1.49
C VAL A 97 3.41 -8.04 0.49
N LEU A 98 2.71 -7.00 0.05
CA LEU A 98 3.36 -5.94 -0.74
C LEU A 98 4.04 -4.98 0.22
N THR A 99 5.27 -4.62 -0.09
CA THR A 99 6.01 -3.63 0.67
C THR A 99 6.60 -2.63 -0.30
N ARG A 100 6.71 -1.37 0.13
CA ARG A 100 7.40 -0.34 -0.64
C ARG A 100 8.38 0.37 0.28
N LEU A 101 9.56 0.66 -0.27
CA LEU A 101 10.53 1.51 0.41
C LEU A 101 10.21 2.97 0.10
N VAL A 102 10.10 3.79 1.15
CA VAL A 102 10.05 5.24 1.01
C VAL A 102 11.46 5.76 1.26
N VAL A 103 12.06 6.40 0.25
CA VAL A 103 13.42 6.94 0.34
C VAL A 103 13.41 8.45 0.18
N ALA A 104 14.10 9.14 1.08
CA ALA A 104 14.40 10.56 0.92
C ALA A 104 15.71 10.71 0.13
N LYS A 105 15.60 11.21 -1.10
CA LYS A 105 16.75 11.54 -1.96
C LYS A 105 16.97 13.05 -1.96
N ALA A 106 18.21 13.47 -1.79
CA ALA A 106 18.63 14.85 -1.96
C ALA A 106 19.46 14.98 -3.24
N HIS A 107 19.39 16.15 -3.87
CA HIS A 107 20.29 16.46 -4.98
C HIS A 107 21.74 16.54 -4.47
N LYS A 108 22.71 16.19 -5.32
CA LYS A 108 24.13 16.20 -4.93
C LYS A 108 24.65 17.59 -4.54
N ASP A 109 24.06 18.63 -5.13
CA ASP A 109 24.45 20.03 -4.92
C ASP A 109 23.62 20.72 -3.82
N PHE A 110 22.85 19.95 -3.06
CA PHE A 110 22.03 20.48 -1.96
C PHE A 110 22.87 20.60 -0.69
N ASP A 111 22.63 21.63 0.13
CA ASP A 111 23.40 21.87 1.36
C ASP A 111 23.40 20.62 2.28
N PRO A 112 24.56 20.01 2.54
CA PRO A 112 24.65 18.79 3.34
C PRO A 112 24.15 18.98 4.78
N THR A 113 24.26 20.20 5.33
CA THR A 113 23.78 20.51 6.68
C THR A 113 22.26 20.43 6.71
N PHE A 114 21.59 21.09 5.77
CA PHE A 114 20.15 21.04 5.64
C PHE A 114 19.61 19.62 5.31
N VAL A 115 20.30 18.86 4.44
CA VAL A 115 19.97 17.43 4.20
C VAL A 115 19.98 16.63 5.50
N THR A 116 21.00 16.85 6.34
CA THR A 116 21.16 16.15 7.62
C THR A 116 20.04 16.51 8.58
N LEU A 117 19.67 17.79 8.66
CA LEU A 117 18.55 18.26 9.48
C LEU A 117 17.22 17.66 9.02
N ILE A 118 16.91 17.67 7.72
CA ILE A 118 15.70 17.04 7.18
C ILE A 118 15.67 15.55 7.50
N ARG A 119 16.78 14.83 7.30
CA ARG A 119 16.85 13.40 7.60
C ARG A 119 16.61 13.11 9.08
N ALA A 120 17.18 13.91 9.97
CA ALA A 120 16.95 13.80 11.41
C ALA A 120 15.47 14.06 11.78
N ALA A 121 14.87 15.12 11.22
CA ALA A 121 13.46 15.43 11.42
C ALA A 121 12.53 14.30 10.91
N LEU A 122 12.78 13.79 9.71
CA LEU A 122 12.01 12.67 9.15
C LEU A 122 12.15 11.40 9.99
N ALA A 123 13.36 11.09 10.48
CA ALA A 123 13.58 9.96 11.37
C ALA A 123 12.79 10.11 12.68
N GLY A 124 12.81 11.29 13.30
CA GLY A 124 12.05 11.58 14.51
C GLY A 124 10.54 11.45 14.31
N ALA A 125 10.00 12.01 13.23
CA ALA A 125 8.58 11.91 12.90
C ALA A 125 8.13 10.46 12.65
N TRP A 126 8.98 9.64 12.05
CA TRP A 126 8.67 8.23 11.77
C TRP A 126 8.71 7.36 13.03
N SER A 127 9.60 7.66 13.97
CA SER A 127 9.70 6.93 15.25
C SER A 127 8.53 7.23 16.19
N GLY A 128 7.98 8.46 16.17
CA GLY A 128 6.86 8.86 17.02
C GLY A 128 5.50 8.25 16.64
N GLY A 129 5.35 7.74 15.41
CA GLY A 129 4.10 7.17 14.91
C GLY A 129 3.81 5.72 15.33
N GLN A 130 4.67 5.08 16.13
CA GLN A 130 4.47 3.69 16.57
C GLN A 130 3.73 3.54 17.93
N GLY A 131 3.22 4.64 18.50
CA GLY A 131 2.64 4.68 19.86
C GLY A 131 1.12 4.78 19.99
N GLY A 132 0.34 4.71 18.91
CA GLY A 132 -1.13 4.62 18.99
C GLY A 132 -1.56 3.16 19.05
N GLU A 133 -2.39 2.79 20.03
CA GLU A 133 -2.93 1.45 20.31
C GLU A 133 -2.73 0.41 19.20
N ALA A 134 -2.02 -0.66 19.56
CA ALA A 134 -2.05 -1.89 18.81
C ALA A 134 -3.49 -2.46 18.82
N GLY A 135 -4.31 -2.05 17.85
CA GLY A 135 -5.13 -3.02 17.12
C GLY A 135 -4.22 -4.15 16.60
N PRO A 136 -4.73 -5.26 16.04
CA PRO A 136 -3.97 -6.52 15.81
C PRO A 136 -2.75 -6.44 14.84
N PHE A 137 -2.24 -5.24 14.57
CA PHE A 137 -1.13 -4.87 13.73
C PHE A 137 0.09 -4.39 14.55
N ALA A 138 0.57 -5.20 15.50
CA ALA A 138 1.83 -4.95 16.20
C ALA A 138 3.00 -5.67 15.48
N VAL A 139 3.97 -4.89 14.99
CA VAL A 139 5.25 -5.40 14.46
C VAL A 139 6.28 -5.33 15.58
N GLY A 140 6.70 -6.48 16.10
CA GLY A 140 7.70 -6.57 17.17
C GLY A 140 9.07 -6.05 16.74
N ALA A 141 9.62 -5.11 17.49
CA ALA A 141 11.01 -4.67 17.37
C ALA A 141 11.91 -5.59 18.21
N ARG A 142 12.94 -6.17 17.58
CA ARG A 142 14.19 -6.49 18.26
C ARG A 142 15.36 -5.93 17.45
N HIS A 143 16.15 -5.11 18.13
CA HIS A 143 17.52 -4.77 17.76
C HIS A 143 18.37 -6.06 17.81
N PRO A 144 19.43 -6.19 16.99
CA PRO A 144 20.69 -5.66 17.47
C PRO A 144 21.55 -4.94 16.42
N ALA A 145 22.55 -4.25 16.98
CA ALA A 145 23.58 -3.46 16.34
C ALA A 145 24.51 -4.27 15.40
N LYS A 146 25.18 -3.51 14.52
CA LYS A 146 26.21 -3.84 13.52
C LYS A 146 25.65 -4.22 12.15
N TYR A 147 25.76 -3.31 11.18
CA TYR A 147 26.11 -3.67 9.79
C TYR A 147 26.68 -2.44 9.08
N ALA A 148 28.01 -2.45 8.90
CA ALA A 148 28.73 -1.60 7.97
C ALA A 148 28.77 -2.28 6.60
N SER A 149 28.60 -1.49 5.55
CA SER A 149 28.98 -1.74 4.15
C SER A 149 28.60 -3.09 3.53
N ASP A 150 27.33 -3.29 3.17
CA ASP A 150 26.99 -4.19 2.05
C ASP A 150 25.72 -3.73 1.31
N ARG A 151 25.77 -3.66 -0.02
CA ARG A 151 24.75 -3.03 -0.90
C ARG A 151 23.57 -3.94 -1.25
N ARG A 152 23.29 -4.99 -0.48
CA ARG A 152 22.11 -5.84 -0.66
C ARG A 152 21.60 -6.31 0.71
N CYS A 153 20.66 -5.59 1.29
CA CYS A 153 19.88 -6.15 2.39
C CYS A 153 18.43 -5.66 2.36
N PRO A 154 17.43 -6.56 2.28
CA PRO A 154 16.02 -6.20 2.33
C PRO A 154 15.52 -6.35 3.76
N ARG A 155 15.03 -5.27 4.40
CA ARG A 155 13.99 -5.31 5.44
C ARG A 155 13.69 -3.91 6.00
N ALA A 156 12.46 -3.45 5.78
CA ALA A 156 11.63 -2.72 6.75
C ALA A 156 10.18 -2.69 6.23
N CYS A 157 9.24 -3.01 7.12
CA CYS A 157 7.86 -3.38 6.82
C CYS A 157 6.93 -2.16 6.72
N CYS A 158 6.05 -2.15 5.71
CA CYS A 158 4.79 -1.40 5.67
C CYS A 158 3.82 -2.18 4.76
N LEU A 159 2.69 -2.62 5.32
CA LEU A 159 1.66 -3.44 4.66
C LEU A 159 0.81 -2.58 3.70
N PRO A 160 0.16 -3.15 2.67
CA PRO A 160 -0.85 -2.49 1.83
C PRO A 160 -2.25 -3.01 2.15
N LEU A 161 -3.25 -2.17 1.89
CA LEU A 161 -4.66 -2.45 2.15
C LEU A 161 -5.45 -2.39 0.81
N CYS A 162 -6.34 -3.35 0.59
CA CYS A 162 -7.28 -3.45 -0.51
C CYS A 162 -8.62 -2.85 -0.07
N ALA A 163 -9.27 -1.98 -0.86
CA ALA A 163 -10.55 -1.37 -0.48
C ALA A 163 -11.70 -1.75 -1.43
N GLN A 164 -12.87 -2.06 -0.86
CA GLN A 164 -14.09 -2.50 -1.56
C GLN A 164 -15.34 -1.84 -0.96
N THR A 165 -16.39 -1.67 -1.75
CA THR A 165 -17.70 -1.12 -1.34
C THR A 165 -18.57 -2.22 -0.72
N LEU A 166 -19.32 -1.87 0.34
CA LEU A 166 -20.35 -2.72 0.94
C LEU A 166 -21.45 -3.13 -0.04
#